data_AF-A0A0P6RHR0-F1
#
_entry.id   AF-A0A0P6RHR0-F1
#
_cell.length_a   1.000
_cell.length_b   1.000
_cell.length_c   1.000
_cell.angle_alpha   90.00
_cell.angle_beta   90.00
_cell.angle_gamma   90.00
#
_symmetry.space_group_name_H-M   'P 1'
#
loop_
_entity.id
_entity.type
_entity.pdbx_description
1 polymer ?
#
loop_
_entity_poly.entity_id
_entity_poly.type
_entity_poly.pdbx_seq_one_letter_code
_entity_poly.pdbx_strand_id
1 'polypeptide(L)'
;MTSEPQALIAARAWIGTPYVLSAALRGVGCDCIGLVRGVWSDVTGKPAPAPPPWRADWANSSARPLVQAARQYLCPIALDAARPGDVVVLRMQGNREAHCGILEQDGQFIHALEGVGVTRVPFAAYRAGLSFAARFPSSEELD
;
A
#
# COMPACT_ATOMS: atom_id res chain seq x y z
N MET A 1 8.34 -7.70 -24.75
CA MET A 1 7.22 -6.95 -24.14
C MET A 1 7.10 -7.45 -22.72
N THR A 2 7.55 -6.69 -21.72
CA THR A 2 7.33 -7.07 -20.33
C THR A 2 5.84 -6.87 -20.02
N SER A 3 5.17 -7.93 -19.60
CA SER A 3 3.79 -7.85 -19.13
C SER A 3 3.68 -6.86 -17.97
N GLU A 4 2.56 -6.14 -17.89
CA GLU A 4 2.30 -5.22 -16.78
C GLU A 4 2.23 -5.99 -15.45
N PRO A 5 2.81 -5.46 -14.35
CA PRO A 5 2.77 -6.15 -13.06
C PRO A 5 1.33 -6.41 -12.61
N GLN A 6 1.02 -7.65 -12.20
CA GLN A 6 -0.32 -8.02 -11.73
C GLN A 6 -0.79 -7.13 -10.57
N ALA A 7 0.11 -6.77 -9.65
CA ALA A 7 -0.18 -5.86 -8.56
C ALA A 7 -0.68 -4.49 -9.03
N LEU A 8 -0.18 -3.99 -10.17
CA LEU A 8 -0.62 -2.72 -10.73
C LEU A 8 -2.02 -2.81 -11.30
N ILE A 9 -2.30 -3.89 -12.04
CA ILE A 9 -3.65 -4.19 -12.57
C ILE A 9 -4.64 -4.30 -11.41
N ALA A 10 -4.28 -5.04 -10.36
CA ALA A 10 -5.08 -5.18 -9.16
C ALA A 10 -5.31 -3.81 -8.49
N ALA A 11 -4.26 -3.04 -8.22
CA ALA A 11 -4.37 -1.73 -7.57
C ALA A 11 -5.33 -0.76 -8.28
N ARG A 12 -5.32 -0.74 -9.62
CA ARG A 12 -6.24 0.09 -10.42
C ARG A 12 -7.70 -0.29 -10.21
N ALA A 13 -8.02 -1.57 -10.04
CA ALA A 13 -9.38 -2.03 -9.77
C ALA A 13 -9.93 -1.51 -8.43
N TRP A 14 -9.08 -1.06 -7.51
CA TRP A 14 -9.49 -0.51 -6.22
C TRP A 14 -9.86 0.98 -6.27
N ILE A 15 -9.51 1.71 -7.33
CA ILE A 15 -9.84 3.14 -7.46
C ILE A 15 -11.36 3.34 -7.32
N GLY A 16 -11.75 4.31 -6.50
CA GLY A 16 -13.14 4.58 -6.14
C GLY A 16 -13.64 3.85 -4.89
N THR A 17 -12.87 2.93 -4.31
CA THR A 17 -13.23 2.30 -3.03
C THR A 17 -13.27 3.34 -1.91
N PRO A 18 -14.35 3.46 -1.12
CA PRO A 18 -14.45 4.44 -0.04
C PRO A 18 -13.38 4.27 1.04
N TYR A 19 -13.08 5.34 1.78
CA TYR A 19 -12.19 5.25 2.93
C TYR A 19 -12.94 4.71 4.15
N VAL A 20 -12.55 3.54 4.65
CA VAL A 20 -13.08 2.96 5.88
C VAL A 20 -11.94 2.39 6.69
N LEU A 21 -11.76 2.91 7.91
CA LEU A 21 -10.70 2.49 8.82
C LEU A 21 -10.75 0.98 9.08
N SER A 22 -9.60 0.33 9.03
CA SER A 22 -9.40 -1.11 9.23
C SER A 22 -10.07 -2.04 8.21
N ALA A 23 -10.76 -1.50 7.20
CA ALA A 23 -11.38 -2.30 6.15
C ALA A 23 -10.38 -2.62 5.03
N ALA A 24 -10.67 -3.67 4.25
CA ALA A 24 -9.89 -4.09 3.09
C ALA A 24 -10.81 -4.79 2.08
N LEU A 25 -11.91 -4.12 1.69
CA LEU A 25 -12.91 -4.68 0.79
C LEU A 25 -13.19 -3.73 -0.37
N ARG A 26 -12.82 -4.17 -1.59
CA ARG A 26 -12.93 -3.38 -2.81
C ARG A 26 -14.37 -2.92 -3.05
N GLY A 27 -14.53 -1.65 -3.39
CA GLY A 27 -15.84 -1.00 -3.61
C GLY A 27 -16.66 -0.73 -2.35
N VAL A 28 -16.27 -1.27 -1.18
CA VAL A 28 -17.01 -1.09 0.08
C VAL A 28 -16.24 -0.20 1.05
N GLY A 29 -14.94 -0.46 1.24
CA GLY A 29 -14.14 0.31 2.18
C GLY A 29 -12.71 -0.21 2.35
N CYS A 30 -11.75 0.71 2.41
CA CYS A 30 -10.41 0.43 2.90
C CYS A 30 -9.70 1.68 3.42
N ASP A 31 -8.72 1.51 4.30
CA ASP A 31 -7.71 2.53 4.59
C ASP A 31 -6.43 2.30 3.77
N CYS A 32 -5.37 3.09 4.02
CA CYS A 32 -4.16 3.02 3.18
C CYS A 32 -3.48 1.65 3.21
N ILE A 33 -3.40 1.02 4.38
CA ILE A 33 -2.84 -0.34 4.52
C ILE A 33 -3.87 -1.41 4.11
N GLY A 34 -5.16 -1.15 4.29
CA GLY A 34 -6.27 -1.96 3.82
C GLY A 34 -6.26 -2.13 2.30
N LEU A 35 -5.94 -1.07 1.55
CA LEU A 35 -5.71 -1.15 0.11
C LEU A 35 -4.58 -2.13 -0.21
N VAL A 36 -3.43 -2.03 0.46
CA VAL A 36 -2.29 -2.93 0.24
C VAL A 36 -2.66 -4.38 0.56
N ARG A 37 -3.37 -4.62 1.66
CA ARG A 37 -3.86 -5.96 2.05
C ARG A 37 -4.85 -6.53 1.02
N GLY A 38 -5.73 -5.68 0.52
CA GLY A 38 -6.68 -6.02 -0.53
C GLY A 38 -5.99 -6.43 -1.82
N VAL A 39 -5.05 -5.62 -2.30
CA VAL A 39 -4.26 -5.92 -3.50
C VAL A 39 -3.41 -7.18 -3.30
N TRP A 40 -2.85 -7.40 -2.11
CA TRP A 40 -2.16 -8.65 -1.80
C TRP A 40 -3.10 -9.85 -1.96
N SER A 41 -4.35 -9.75 -1.53
CA SER A 41 -5.34 -10.82 -1.69
C SER A 41 -5.67 -11.06 -3.17
N ASP A 42 -5.85 -9.98 -3.94
CA ASP A 42 -6.12 -10.05 -5.39
C ASP A 42 -4.95 -10.66 -6.17
N VAL A 43 -3.70 -10.39 -5.78
CA VAL A 43 -2.49 -10.90 -6.44
C VAL A 43 -2.25 -12.38 -6.10
N THR A 44 -2.40 -12.73 -4.83
CA THR A 44 -2.04 -14.06 -4.31
C THR A 44 -3.18 -15.07 -4.37
N GLY A 45 -4.43 -14.60 -4.53
CA GLY A 45 -5.63 -15.43 -4.42
C GLY A 45 -5.91 -15.92 -3.00
N LYS A 46 -5.15 -15.49 -1.99
CA LYS A 46 -5.29 -15.89 -0.59
C LYS A 46 -5.98 -14.78 0.22
N PRO A 47 -6.78 -15.10 1.24
CA PRO A 47 -7.33 -14.07 2.12
C PRO A 47 -6.18 -13.38 2.87
N ALA A 48 -6.08 -12.05 2.79
CA ALA A 48 -5.11 -11.33 3.59
C ALA A 48 -5.30 -11.65 5.07
N PRO A 49 -4.21 -11.97 5.80
CA PRO A 49 -4.23 -12.04 7.26
C PRO A 49 -5.04 -10.88 7.88
N ALA A 50 -5.71 -11.16 8.99
CA ALA A 50 -6.39 -10.13 9.76
C ALA A 50 -5.39 -9.00 10.06
N PRO A 51 -5.79 -7.72 9.95
CA PRO A 51 -4.85 -6.66 10.26
C PRO A 51 -4.46 -6.80 11.74
N PRO A 52 -3.24 -6.42 12.14
CA PRO A 52 -2.98 -6.22 13.56
C PRO A 52 -4.07 -5.26 14.10
N PRO A 53 -4.58 -5.47 15.33
CA PRO A 53 -5.64 -4.64 15.87
C PRO A 53 -5.25 -3.17 15.75
N TRP A 54 -6.19 -2.34 15.29
CA TRP A 54 -5.97 -0.90 15.15
C TRP A 54 -5.48 -0.36 16.50
N ARG A 55 -4.24 0.13 16.54
CA ARG A 55 -3.71 0.74 17.76
C ARG A 55 -3.80 2.25 17.62
N ALA A 56 -4.48 2.90 18.55
CA ALA A 56 -4.58 4.38 18.61
C ALA A 56 -3.21 5.07 18.66
N ASP A 57 -2.16 4.33 19.07
CA ASP A 57 -0.78 4.79 19.12
C ASP A 57 0.01 4.54 17.83
N TRP A 58 -0.60 4.11 16.72
CA TRP A 58 0.09 3.88 15.44
C TRP A 58 0.86 5.12 14.97
N ALA A 59 0.27 6.30 15.16
CA ALA A 59 0.90 7.57 14.87
C ALA A 59 1.94 7.99 15.91
N ASN A 60 1.92 7.45 17.13
CA ASN A 60 2.73 7.89 18.28
C ASN A 60 3.79 6.87 18.74
N SER A 61 3.84 5.68 18.15
CA SER A 61 4.77 4.61 18.53
C SER A 61 6.11 4.73 17.79
N SER A 62 7.22 4.49 18.49
CA SER A 62 8.56 4.33 17.87
C SER A 62 8.67 3.07 16.99
N ALA A 63 7.67 2.19 17.00
CA ALA A 63 7.71 0.85 16.42
C ALA A 63 7.47 0.76 14.90
N ARG A 64 7.60 1.85 14.12
CA ARG A 64 7.41 1.90 12.64
C ARG A 64 6.28 1.00 12.14
N PRO A 65 5.07 1.14 12.67
CA PRO A 65 4.16 0.00 12.71
C PRO A 65 3.43 -0.23 11.37
N LEU A 66 3.39 0.78 10.50
CA LEU A 66 3.00 0.62 9.10
C LEU A 66 4.01 -0.19 8.28
N VAL A 67 5.31 -0.01 8.53
CA VAL A 67 6.37 -0.81 7.89
C VAL A 67 6.34 -2.25 8.40
N GLN A 68 6.08 -2.44 9.69
CA GLN A 68 5.90 -3.79 10.25
C GLN A 68 4.70 -4.49 9.62
N ALA A 69 3.55 -3.80 9.47
CA ALA A 69 2.39 -4.35 8.78
C ALA A 69 2.74 -4.70 7.33
N ALA A 70 3.38 -3.79 6.58
CA ALA A 70 3.80 -4.02 5.20
C ALA A 70 4.69 -5.27 5.05
N ARG A 71 5.63 -5.50 5.98
CA ARG A 71 6.52 -6.69 5.98
C ARG A 71 5.80 -8.03 6.17
N GLN A 72 4.56 -8.03 6.66
CA GLN A 72 3.77 -9.27 6.76
C GLN A 72 3.23 -9.72 5.40
N TYR A 73 3.07 -8.79 4.46
CA TYR A 73 2.47 -9.04 3.15
C TYR A 73 3.48 -8.92 2.00
N LEU A 74 4.61 -8.23 2.21
CA LEU A 74 5.47 -7.76 1.13
C LEU A 74 6.95 -8.06 1.38
N CYS A 75 7.69 -8.20 0.28
CA CYS A 75 9.13 -8.35 0.26
C CYS A 75 9.81 -6.97 0.20
N PRO A 76 10.59 -6.56 1.23
CA PRO A 76 11.30 -5.28 1.21
C PRO A 76 12.27 -5.15 0.03
N ILE A 77 12.38 -3.96 -0.55
CA ILE A 77 13.32 -3.63 -1.63
C ILE A 77 14.05 -2.32 -1.35
N ALA A 78 15.13 -2.06 -2.09
CA ALA A 78 15.80 -0.76 -2.06
C ALA A 78 14.87 0.34 -2.62
N LEU A 79 14.97 1.56 -2.08
CA LEU A 79 14.08 2.67 -2.45
C LEU A 79 14.20 3.07 -3.93
N ASP A 80 15.41 3.00 -4.48
CA ASP A 80 15.74 3.28 -5.88
C ASP A 80 15.35 2.14 -6.84
N ALA A 81 15.11 0.94 -6.30
CA ALA A 81 14.61 -0.20 -7.05
C ALA A 81 13.08 -0.25 -7.16
N ALA A 82 12.37 0.69 -6.51
CA ALA A 82 10.91 0.77 -6.53
C ALA A 82 10.41 1.15 -7.93
N ARG A 83 9.44 0.38 -8.44
CA ARG A 83 8.85 0.52 -9.77
C ARG A 83 7.32 0.42 -9.71
N PRO A 84 6.59 0.72 -10.80
CA PRO A 84 5.14 0.57 -10.81
C PRO A 84 4.69 -0.82 -10.32
N GLY A 85 3.65 -0.84 -9.49
CA GLY A 85 3.16 -2.03 -8.77
C GLY A 85 3.81 -2.27 -7.40
N ASP A 86 4.92 -1.60 -7.07
CA ASP A 86 5.53 -1.69 -5.74
C ASP A 86 4.82 -0.76 -4.74
N VAL A 87 4.86 -1.15 -3.46
CA VAL A 87 4.31 -0.38 -2.34
C VAL A 87 5.39 0.54 -1.79
N VAL A 88 4.99 1.77 -1.48
CA VAL A 88 5.82 2.76 -0.79
C VAL A 88 5.16 3.19 0.51
N VAL A 89 5.98 3.39 1.54
CA VAL A 89 5.57 4.00 2.81
C VAL A 89 6.18 5.40 2.89
N LEU A 90 5.38 6.32 3.38
CA LEU A 90 5.59 7.75 3.35
C LEU A 90 5.53 8.31 4.75
N ARG A 91 6.49 9.20 5.04
CA ARG A 91 6.47 10.04 6.21
C ARG A 91 5.54 11.22 5.99
N MET A 92 4.59 11.37 6.90
CA MET A 92 3.66 12.49 6.97
C MET A 92 3.96 13.33 8.22
N GLN A 93 3.47 14.57 8.23
CA GLN A 93 3.43 15.54 9.34
C GLN A 93 4.25 15.12 10.59
N GLY A 94 5.46 15.67 10.74
CA GLY A 94 6.36 15.30 11.85
C GLY A 94 7.25 14.09 11.58
N ASN A 95 7.50 13.77 10.31
CA ASN A 95 8.43 12.73 9.86
C ASN A 95 8.03 11.30 10.30
N ARG A 96 6.73 11.06 10.52
CA ARG A 96 6.17 9.79 10.99
C ARG A 96 5.65 8.97 9.83
N GLU A 97 5.97 7.69 9.80
CA GLU A 97 5.54 6.75 8.76
C GLU A 97 4.07 6.38 8.95
N ALA A 98 3.20 7.23 8.41
CA ALA A 98 1.77 7.20 8.68
C ALA A 98 0.92 7.02 7.42
N HIS A 99 1.55 6.86 6.25
CA HIS A 99 0.83 6.70 4.99
C HIS A 99 1.54 5.73 4.04
N CYS A 100 0.78 5.04 3.21
CA CYS A 100 1.33 4.18 2.16
C CYS A 100 0.45 4.18 0.91
N GLY A 101 1.00 3.67 -0.19
CA GLY A 101 0.27 3.40 -1.42
C GLY A 101 1.14 2.68 -2.43
N ILE A 102 0.63 2.53 -3.64
CA ILE A 102 1.20 1.69 -4.69
C ILE A 102 1.67 2.60 -5.83
N LEU A 103 2.91 2.45 -6.27
CA LEU A 103 3.45 3.20 -7.40
C LEU A 103 2.73 2.83 -8.68
N GLU A 104 2.42 3.85 -9.47
CA GLU A 104 1.75 3.72 -10.75
C GLU A 104 2.70 4.22 -11.86
N GLN A 105 2.34 3.95 -13.12
CA GLN A 105 3.05 4.50 -14.27
C GLN A 105 3.00 6.04 -14.28
N ASP A 106 3.86 6.66 -15.10
CA ASP A 106 3.89 8.11 -15.36
C ASP A 106 4.02 8.98 -14.10
N GLY A 107 4.78 8.48 -13.11
CA GLY A 107 5.03 9.21 -11.87
C GLY A 107 3.78 9.42 -11.01
N GLN A 108 2.77 8.57 -11.18
CA GLN A 108 1.58 8.56 -10.35
C GLN A 108 1.73 7.60 -9.17
N PHE A 109 0.81 7.69 -8.21
CA PHE A 109 0.65 6.68 -7.18
C PHE A 109 -0.82 6.53 -6.79
N ILE A 110 -1.21 5.33 -6.38
CA ILE A 110 -2.55 4.97 -5.94
C ILE A 110 -2.54 4.81 -4.41
N HIS A 111 -3.46 5.48 -3.72
CA HIS A 111 -3.63 5.37 -2.27
C HIS A 111 -5.08 5.56 -1.85
N ALA A 112 -5.42 5.03 -0.66
CA ALA A 112 -6.65 5.40 0.03
C ALA A 112 -6.39 6.64 0.91
N LEU A 113 -7.13 7.71 0.67
CA LEU A 113 -7.03 8.96 1.44
C LEU A 113 -8.35 9.21 2.19
N GLU A 114 -8.24 9.61 3.45
CA GLU A 114 -9.42 9.95 4.27
C GLU A 114 -10.25 11.06 3.61
N GLY A 115 -11.57 10.91 3.63
CA GLY A 115 -12.50 11.83 2.98
C GLY A 115 -12.58 11.73 1.44
N VAL A 116 -11.71 10.93 0.80
CA VAL A 116 -11.68 10.75 -0.67
C VAL A 116 -11.91 9.30 -1.08
N GLY A 117 -11.31 8.35 -0.37
CA GLY A 117 -11.24 6.94 -0.80
C GLY A 117 -9.99 6.66 -1.64
N VAL A 118 -9.99 5.53 -2.35
CA VAL A 118 -8.88 5.13 -3.22
C VAL A 118 -8.85 5.99 -4.46
N THR A 119 -7.75 6.71 -4.65
CA THR A 119 -7.54 7.63 -5.77
C THR A 119 -6.13 7.52 -6.31
N ARG A 120 -5.91 8.11 -7.48
CA ARG A 120 -4.62 8.23 -8.15
C ARG A 120 -4.20 9.70 -8.19
N VAL A 121 -2.97 9.98 -7.77
CA VAL A 121 -2.41 11.34 -7.75
C VAL A 121 -0.93 11.35 -8.15
N PRO A 122 -0.35 12.52 -8.53
CA PRO A 122 1.07 12.62 -8.80
C PRO A 122 1.92 12.26 -7.56
N PHE A 123 2.88 11.36 -7.74
CA PHE A 123 3.78 10.92 -6.66
C PHE A 123 4.78 12.00 -6.25
N ALA A 124 5.04 12.99 -7.12
CA ALA A 124 5.98 14.09 -6.84
C ALA A 124 5.66 14.83 -5.53
N ALA A 125 4.38 14.97 -5.18
CA ALA A 125 3.94 15.61 -3.94
C ALA A 125 4.32 14.82 -2.66
N TYR A 126 4.56 13.52 -2.79
CA TYR A 126 4.84 12.60 -1.67
C TYR A 126 6.28 12.13 -1.63
N ARG A 127 7.03 12.24 -2.74
CA ARG A 127 8.37 11.66 -2.92
C ARG A 127 9.35 12.01 -1.80
N ALA A 128 9.31 13.24 -1.27
CA ALA A 128 10.21 13.67 -0.18
C ALA A 128 10.01 12.88 1.12
N GLY A 129 8.81 12.31 1.32
CA GLY A 129 8.48 11.49 2.49
C GLY A 129 8.84 10.01 2.35
N LEU A 130 9.33 9.54 1.20
CA LEU A 130 9.63 8.13 0.96
C LEU A 130 10.59 7.56 2.01
N SER A 131 10.15 6.52 2.73
CA SER A 131 10.93 5.92 3.82
C SER A 131 11.12 4.42 3.73
N PHE A 132 10.29 3.74 2.96
CA PHE A 132 10.34 2.31 2.75
C PHE A 132 9.66 1.95 1.43
N ALA A 133 10.17 0.91 0.78
CA ALA A 133 9.61 0.33 -0.43
C ALA A 133 9.56 -1.20 -0.29
N ALA A 134 8.52 -1.82 -0.82
CA ALA A 134 8.37 -3.26 -0.83
C ALA A 134 7.55 -3.73 -2.03
N ARG A 135 7.74 -4.98 -2.42
CA ARG A 135 7.09 -5.61 -3.55
C ARG A 135 6.13 -6.71 -3.08
N PHE A 136 5.01 -6.86 -3.79
CA PHE A 136 4.14 -8.01 -3.58
C PHE A 136 4.88 -9.31 -3.93
N PRO A 137 4.71 -10.40 -3.18
CA PRO A 137 5.27 -11.69 -3.54
C PRO A 137 4.72 -12.13 -4.90
N SER A 138 5.52 -12.84 -5.68
CA SER A 138 4.98 -13.58 -6.83
C SER A 138 4.11 -14.74 -6.32
N SER A 139 3.14 -15.17 -7.14
CA SER A 139 2.30 -16.32 -6.81
C SER A 139 3.12 -17.60 -6.57
N GLU A 140 4.29 -17.71 -7.21
CA GLU A 140 5.21 -18.84 -7.10
C GLU A 140 6.03 -18.85 -5.79
N GLU A 141 6.15 -17.71 -5.10
CA GLU A 141 6.92 -17.58 -3.84
C GLU A 141 6.10 -17.96 -2.58
N LEU A 142 4.83 -18.31 -2.74
CA LEU A 142 3.90 -18.56 -1.63
C LEU A 142 3.48 -20.03 -1.47
N ASP A 143 4.13 -20.95 -2.18
CA ASP A 143 3.95 -22.41 -2.08
C ASP A 143 4.97 -23.07 -1.12
#